data_AF-A0A7R9WYE1-F1
#
_entry.id   AF-A0A7R9WYE1-F1
#
_cell.length_a   1.000
_cell.length_b   1.000
_cell.length_c   1.000
_cell.angle_alpha   90.00
_cell.angle_beta   90.00
_cell.angle_gamma   90.00
#
_symmetry.space_group_name_H-M   'P 1'
#
loop_
_entity.id
_entity.type
_entity.pdbx_description
1 polymer ?
#
loop_
_entity_poly.entity_id
_entity_poly.type
_entity_poly.pdbx_seq_one_letter_code
_entity_poly.pdbx_strand_id
1 'polypeptide(L)'
;MVSDMVNGGNIPQEERTSVILTTHSMEEAEALCPRIAIMAGGKIRCIGSAQHLKDKFGQGYQVEMKIKDAETRDVDYKTYLERIAGGAGVSAGTQVEADTDVEVAVDDTNAVMLTLDQVQQGLRAVTGDGYLADMINLDNPNGYGVYKAASSPVGVEIGEVASFATVEVRMRQLHNFVATNYPDSTMRERQDTKARYEVSSRGVKISSIFQSIEENKDSLAVAEYGVSQTSLEQVFNMHAAEAERLKRGTNDG
;
A
#
# COMPACT_ATOMS: atom_id res chain seq x y z
N MET A 1 23.51 10.03 23.79
CA MET A 1 24.27 9.83 25.06
C MET A 1 25.44 8.87 24.92
N VAL A 2 25.37 7.78 24.13
CA VAL A 2 26.54 6.89 23.91
C VAL A 2 27.46 7.37 22.77
N SER A 3 26.92 8.09 21.77
CA SER A 3 27.70 8.59 20.62
C SER A 3 28.76 9.65 20.99
N ASP A 4 28.55 10.42 22.06
CA ASP A 4 29.50 11.45 22.53
C ASP A 4 30.71 10.86 23.27
N MET A 5 30.62 9.60 23.75
CA MET A 5 31.74 8.89 24.38
C MET A 5 32.76 8.34 23.38
N VAL A 6 32.43 8.24 22.09
CA VAL A 6 33.28 7.56 21.08
C VAL A 6 33.91 8.55 20.09
N ASN A 7 33.32 9.73 19.90
CA ASN A 7 33.76 10.72 18.90
C ASN A 7 34.22 12.07 19.48
N GLY A 8 34.24 12.24 20.80
CA GLY A 8 34.79 13.44 21.43
C GLY A 8 36.29 13.57 21.15
N GLY A 9 36.72 14.68 20.52
CA GLY A 9 38.12 14.95 20.14
C GLY A 9 39.12 15.12 21.29
N ASN A 10 38.85 14.55 22.48
CA ASN A 10 39.63 14.71 23.70
C ASN A 10 40.07 13.38 24.34
N ILE A 11 40.03 12.27 23.60
CA ILE A 11 40.54 10.97 24.07
C ILE A 11 42.05 10.91 23.79
N PRO A 12 42.92 10.71 24.82
CA PRO A 12 44.35 10.53 24.64
C PRO A 12 44.66 9.43 23.61
N GLN A 13 45.66 9.63 22.75
CA GLN A 13 46.02 8.65 21.70
C GLN A 13 46.37 7.26 22.26
N GLU A 14 46.78 7.18 23.52
CA GLU A 14 47.17 5.94 24.22
C GLU A 14 46.00 5.05 24.66
N GLU A 15 44.75 5.52 24.58
CA GLU A 15 43.54 4.77 24.99
C GLU A 15 42.65 4.32 23.82
N ARG A 16 43.08 4.55 22.57
CA ARG A 16 42.31 4.15 21.38
C ARG A 16 42.39 2.63 21.16
N THR A 17 41.40 1.91 21.71
CA THR A 17 41.25 0.47 21.49
C THR A 17 40.24 0.21 20.39
N SER A 18 40.59 -0.64 19.42
CA SER A 18 39.64 -1.15 18.42
C SER A 18 39.18 -2.55 18.83
N VAL A 19 37.87 -2.72 18.95
CA VAL A 19 37.26 -4.00 19.28
C VAL A 19 36.48 -4.47 18.06
N ILE A 20 36.70 -5.72 17.65
CA ILE A 20 35.94 -6.38 16.59
C ILE A 20 35.04 -7.41 17.26
N LEU A 21 33.74 -7.30 17.00
CA LEU A 21 32.73 -8.23 17.49
C LEU A 21 32.16 -8.98 16.29
N THR A 22 31.96 -10.28 16.45
CA THR A 22 31.24 -11.12 15.50
C THR A 22 29.95 -11.57 16.14
N THR A 23 28.82 -11.20 15.57
CA THR A 23 27.50 -11.64 16.01
C THR A 23 26.70 -12.13 14.82
N HIS A 24 25.74 -13.02 15.09
CA HIS A 24 24.72 -13.43 14.13
C HIS A 24 23.44 -12.58 14.28
N SER A 25 23.33 -11.79 15.35
CA SER A 25 22.22 -10.88 15.58
C SER A 25 22.48 -9.53 14.93
N MET A 26 21.64 -9.16 13.97
CA MET A 26 21.73 -7.85 13.33
C MET A 26 21.30 -6.72 14.27
N GLU A 27 20.43 -7.02 15.23
CA GLU A 27 19.98 -6.07 16.25
C GLU A 27 21.12 -5.71 17.21
N GLU A 28 21.93 -6.69 17.62
CA GLU A 28 23.11 -6.46 18.47
C GLU A 28 24.18 -5.66 17.72
N ALA A 29 24.44 -6.00 16.45
CA ALA A 29 25.38 -5.28 15.61
C ALA A 29 24.95 -3.82 15.39
N GLU A 30 23.65 -3.57 15.16
CA GLU A 30 23.13 -2.23 14.97
C GLU A 30 23.14 -1.40 16.27
N ALA A 31 22.94 -2.03 17.42
CA ALA A 31 22.95 -1.35 18.72
C ALA A 31 24.36 -0.98 19.20
N LEU A 32 25.35 -1.85 18.98
CA LEU A 32 26.69 -1.71 19.57
C LEU A 32 27.73 -1.13 18.59
N CYS A 33 27.57 -1.36 17.28
CA CYS A 33 28.64 -1.08 16.31
C CYS A 33 28.34 0.14 15.43
N PRO A 34 29.21 1.16 15.39
CA PRO A 34 29.07 2.29 14.47
C PRO A 34 29.38 1.93 13.01
N ARG A 35 30.13 0.84 12.79
CA ARG A 35 30.46 0.25 11.49
C ARG A 35 30.22 -1.24 11.54
N ILE A 36 29.51 -1.74 10.55
CA ILE A 36 29.11 -3.13 10.39
C ILE A 36 29.72 -3.64 9.09
N ALA A 37 30.28 -4.83 9.12
CA ALA A 37 30.75 -5.55 7.94
C ALA A 37 29.94 -6.84 7.78
N ILE A 38 29.39 -7.08 6.60
CA ILE A 38 28.65 -8.31 6.29
C ILE A 38 29.58 -9.25 5.54
N MET A 39 29.74 -10.45 6.08
CA MET A 39 30.53 -11.52 5.47
C MET A 39 29.60 -12.62 4.95
N ALA A 40 29.78 -13.01 3.69
CA ALA A 40 29.02 -14.11 3.08
C ALA A 40 29.92 -14.91 2.14
N GLY A 41 29.88 -16.24 2.25
CA GLY A 41 30.72 -17.14 1.43
C GLY A 41 32.22 -17.01 1.68
N GLY A 42 32.63 -16.66 2.91
CA GLY A 42 34.05 -16.51 3.29
C GLY A 42 34.71 -15.21 2.79
N LYS A 43 33.93 -14.26 2.25
CA LYS A 43 34.41 -12.95 1.81
C LYS A 43 33.56 -11.84 2.43
N ILE A 44 34.18 -10.70 2.74
CA ILE A 44 33.46 -9.49 3.14
C ILE A 44 32.75 -8.93 1.92
N ARG A 45 31.43 -8.78 1.99
CA ARG A 45 30.60 -8.28 0.88
C ARG A 45 30.43 -6.77 0.94
N CYS A 46 30.15 -6.24 2.12
CA CYS A 46 29.97 -4.81 2.31
C CYS A 46 30.38 -4.37 3.72
N ILE A 47 30.73 -3.10 3.85
CA ILE A 47 31.09 -2.45 5.10
C ILE A 47 30.54 -1.02 5.13
N GLY A 48 29.97 -0.61 6.25
CA GLY A 48 29.37 0.73 6.41
C GLY A 48 28.65 0.87 7.74
N SER A 49 28.05 2.03 8.01
CA SER A 49 27.05 2.13 9.09
C SER A 49 25.79 1.36 8.70
N ALA A 50 24.94 1.01 9.68
CA ALA A 50 23.65 0.36 9.40
C ALA A 50 22.84 1.16 8.36
N GLN A 51 22.75 2.49 8.52
CA GLN A 51 22.04 3.36 7.58
C GLN A 51 22.65 3.32 6.17
N HIS A 52 23.98 3.43 6.05
CA HIS A 52 24.64 3.36 4.74
C HIS A 52 24.37 2.01 4.05
N LEU A 53 24.41 0.90 4.79
CA LEU A 53 24.13 -0.41 4.22
C LEU A 53 22.66 -0.53 3.76
N LYS A 54 21.70 -0.04 4.57
CA LYS A 54 20.28 0.00 4.20
C LYS A 54 20.00 0.91 3.01
N ASP A 55 20.68 2.05 2.90
CA ASP A 55 20.49 2.98 1.78
C ASP A 55 21.15 2.49 0.49
N LYS A 56 22.32 1.84 0.59
CA LYS A 56 23.09 1.36 -0.57
C LYS A 56 22.55 0.04 -1.13
N PHE A 57 22.08 -0.85 -0.26
CA PHE A 57 21.68 -2.21 -0.64
C PHE A 57 20.20 -2.49 -0.38
N GLY A 58 19.49 -1.60 0.31
CA GLY A 58 18.05 -1.72 0.49
C GLY A 58 17.28 -1.35 -0.78
N GLN A 59 16.06 -1.87 -0.86
CA GLN A 59 15.18 -1.67 -2.01
C GLN A 59 14.32 -0.39 -1.88
N GLY A 60 14.57 0.42 -0.86
CA GLY A 60 13.84 1.65 -0.55
C GLY A 60 12.96 1.48 0.68
N TYR A 61 11.80 2.14 0.65
CA TYR A 61 10.77 2.10 1.68
C TYR A 61 9.60 1.25 1.21
N GLN A 62 9.06 0.43 2.11
CA GLN A 62 7.78 -0.25 1.91
C GLN A 62 6.69 0.62 2.53
N VAL A 63 5.78 1.07 1.68
CA VAL A 63 4.61 1.86 2.07
C VAL A 63 3.39 0.96 1.95
N GLU A 64 2.77 0.68 3.08
CA GLU A 64 1.54 -0.09 3.18
C GLU A 64 0.41 0.84 3.55
N MET A 65 -0.69 0.79 2.81
CA MET A 65 -1.88 1.60 3.07
C MET A 65 -3.13 0.73 2.95
N LYS A 66 -4.08 0.96 3.85
CA LYS A 66 -5.42 0.36 3.83
C LYS A 66 -6.44 1.47 3.71
N ILE A 67 -7.27 1.43 2.67
CA ILE A 67 -8.40 2.34 2.53
C ILE A 67 -9.56 1.91 3.43
N LYS A 68 -10.41 2.86 3.81
CA LYS A 68 -11.65 2.61 4.53
C LYS A 68 -12.59 1.81 3.65
N ASP A 69 -13.25 0.82 4.24
CA ASP A 69 -14.33 0.08 3.60
C ASP A 69 -15.50 1.03 3.26
N ALA A 70 -16.31 0.65 2.29
CA ALA A 70 -17.45 1.46 1.87
C ALA A 70 -18.59 1.30 2.89
N GLU A 71 -19.00 2.41 3.50
CA GLU A 71 -20.14 2.43 4.41
C GLU A 71 -21.28 3.27 3.84
N THR A 72 -22.53 2.89 4.15
CA THR A 72 -23.73 3.58 3.64
C THR A 72 -23.84 5.04 4.05
N ARG A 73 -23.14 5.44 5.12
CA ARG A 73 -23.06 6.82 5.60
C ARG A 73 -22.06 7.69 4.83
N ASP A 74 -21.16 7.10 4.06
CA ASP A 74 -20.11 7.83 3.37
C ASP A 74 -20.67 8.70 2.24
N VAL A 75 -20.12 9.91 2.09
CA VAL A 75 -20.60 10.89 1.10
C VAL A 75 -20.35 10.41 -0.33
N ASP A 76 -19.20 9.78 -0.57
CA ASP A 76 -18.84 9.22 -1.87
C ASP A 76 -19.71 8.01 -2.22
N TYR A 77 -19.99 7.12 -1.26
CA TYR A 77 -20.93 6.01 -1.44
C TYR A 77 -22.31 6.49 -1.91
N LYS A 78 -22.89 7.47 -1.20
CA LYS A 78 -24.20 8.06 -1.56
C LYS A 78 -24.16 8.70 -2.94
N THR A 79 -23.10 9.46 -3.23
CA THR A 79 -22.91 10.09 -4.54
C THR A 79 -22.82 9.06 -5.67
N TYR A 80 -22.10 7.96 -5.47
CA TYR A 80 -21.97 6.90 -6.48
C TYR A 80 -23.24 6.11 -6.64
N LEU A 81 -23.98 5.84 -5.56
CA LEU A 81 -25.30 5.20 -5.61
C LEU A 81 -26.28 6.01 -6.47
N GLU A 82 -26.37 7.32 -6.25
CA GLU A 82 -27.22 8.21 -7.05
C GLU A 82 -26.82 8.23 -8.54
N ARG A 83 -25.51 8.27 -8.82
CA ARG A 83 -25.00 8.21 -10.20
C ARG A 83 -25.27 6.88 -10.88
N ILE A 84 -25.12 5.77 -10.18
CA ILE A 84 -25.41 4.43 -10.70
C ILE A 84 -26.90 4.33 -11.01
N ALA A 85 -27.77 4.77 -10.10
CA ALA A 85 -29.22 4.77 -10.30
C ALA A 85 -29.62 5.59 -11.54
N GLY A 86 -29.11 6.83 -11.64
CA GLY A 86 -29.35 7.71 -12.78
C GLY A 86 -28.82 7.13 -14.10
N GLY A 87 -27.61 6.54 -14.10
CA GLY A 87 -27.00 5.92 -15.27
C GLY A 87 -27.69 4.63 -15.71
N ALA A 88 -28.22 3.85 -14.76
CA ALA A 88 -28.97 2.62 -15.02
C ALA A 88 -30.43 2.87 -15.44
N GLY A 89 -30.89 4.13 -15.45
CA GLY A 89 -32.27 4.49 -15.76
C GLY A 89 -33.27 4.01 -14.71
N VAL A 90 -32.83 3.79 -13.47
CA VAL A 90 -33.68 3.32 -12.37
C VAL A 90 -33.90 4.47 -11.39
N SER A 91 -35.16 4.73 -11.05
CA SER A 91 -35.50 5.70 -10.01
C SER A 91 -35.07 5.15 -8.65
N ALA A 92 -33.87 5.51 -8.19
CA ALA A 92 -33.56 5.40 -6.77
C ALA A 92 -34.49 6.37 -6.04
N GLY A 93 -35.46 5.83 -5.29
CA GLY A 93 -36.29 6.62 -4.40
C GLY A 93 -35.42 7.18 -3.28
N THR A 94 -34.82 8.34 -3.50
CA THR A 94 -34.11 9.09 -2.46
C THR A 94 -34.55 10.53 -2.55
N GLN A 95 -35.58 10.87 -1.79
CA GLN A 95 -35.78 12.25 -1.35
C GLN A 95 -34.72 12.51 -0.27
N VAL A 96 -33.66 13.24 -0.64
CA VAL A 96 -32.70 13.77 0.32
C VAL A 96 -33.25 15.12 0.80
N GLU A 97 -33.90 15.15 1.96
CA GLU A 97 -34.06 16.39 2.73
C GLU A 97 -32.86 16.55 3.66
N ALA A 98 -32.23 17.73 3.58
CA ALA A 98 -31.11 18.12 4.42
C ALA A 98 -31.55 18.45 5.85
N ASP A 99 -30.67 18.17 6.81
CA ASP A 99 -30.77 18.51 8.23
C ASP A 99 -31.93 17.88 9.01
N THR A 100 -31.69 16.68 9.58
CA THR A 100 -31.88 16.37 11.01
C THR A 100 -31.59 14.89 11.27
N ASP A 101 -31.18 14.56 12.50
CA ASP A 101 -30.90 13.20 12.99
C ASP A 101 -32.13 12.26 12.86
N VAL A 102 -32.30 11.69 11.67
CA VAL A 102 -33.32 10.67 11.38
C VAL A 102 -32.64 9.50 10.67
N GLU A 103 -32.77 8.32 11.27
CA GLU A 103 -32.38 7.06 10.64
C GLU A 103 -33.08 6.95 9.28
N VAL A 104 -32.29 6.93 8.22
CA VAL A 104 -32.77 6.63 6.88
C VAL A 104 -33.13 5.15 6.86
N ALA A 105 -34.39 4.84 7.17
CA ALA A 105 -34.98 3.57 6.83
C ALA A 105 -35.00 3.48 5.30
N VAL A 106 -34.08 2.68 4.75
CA VAL A 106 -34.29 2.11 3.42
C VAL A 106 -35.55 1.27 3.56
N ASP A 107 -36.65 1.72 2.97
CA ASP A 107 -37.92 1.00 3.03
C ASP A 107 -37.68 -0.43 2.51
N ASP A 108 -37.87 -1.40 3.40
CA ASP A 108 -37.31 -2.75 3.38
C ASP A 108 -37.96 -3.70 2.33
N THR A 109 -38.46 -3.17 1.21
CA THR A 109 -39.31 -3.97 0.30
C THR A 109 -39.05 -3.88 -1.20
N ASN A 110 -38.00 -3.19 -1.66
CA ASN A 110 -37.55 -3.41 -3.03
C ASN A 110 -36.06 -3.13 -3.21
N ALA A 111 -35.23 -4.11 -2.85
CA ALA A 111 -33.83 -4.13 -3.25
C ALA A 111 -33.76 -3.94 -4.78
N VAL A 112 -33.19 -2.82 -5.22
CA VAL A 112 -33.10 -2.51 -6.65
C VAL A 112 -32.05 -3.44 -7.26
N MET A 113 -32.53 -4.43 -8.00
CA MET A 113 -31.69 -5.39 -8.70
C MET A 113 -31.33 -4.86 -10.09
N LEU A 114 -30.04 -4.82 -10.39
CA LEU A 114 -29.49 -4.37 -11.64
C LEU A 114 -29.05 -5.56 -12.49
N THR A 115 -29.40 -5.51 -13.77
CA THR A 115 -28.86 -6.40 -14.81
C THR A 115 -27.45 -5.98 -15.20
N LEU A 116 -26.68 -6.88 -15.82
CA LEU A 116 -25.32 -6.58 -16.29
C LEU A 116 -25.22 -5.30 -17.14
N ASP A 117 -26.17 -5.06 -18.04
CA ASP A 117 -26.20 -3.85 -18.87
C ASP A 117 -26.40 -2.57 -18.04
N GLN A 118 -27.32 -2.61 -17.07
CA GLN A 118 -27.55 -1.51 -16.13
C GLN A 118 -26.34 -1.24 -15.24
N VAL A 119 -25.64 -2.28 -14.77
CA VAL A 119 -24.39 -2.15 -14.01
C VAL A 119 -23.33 -1.47 -14.84
N GLN A 120 -23.12 -1.91 -16.09
CA GLN A 120 -22.13 -1.30 -16.97
C GLN A 120 -22.44 0.17 -17.28
N GLN A 121 -23.71 0.52 -17.52
CA GLN A 121 -24.13 1.90 -17.76
C GLN A 121 -23.99 2.77 -16.50
N GLY A 122 -24.42 2.26 -15.34
CA GLY A 122 -24.29 2.95 -14.06
C GLY A 122 -22.83 3.22 -13.67
N LEU A 123 -21.94 2.22 -13.82
CA LEU A 123 -20.51 2.38 -13.48
C LEU A 123 -19.77 3.36 -14.42
N ARG A 124 -20.17 3.43 -15.69
CA ARG A 124 -19.67 4.46 -16.63
C ARG A 124 -20.08 5.86 -16.19
N ALA A 125 -21.29 6.03 -15.66
CA ALA A 125 -21.76 7.32 -15.15
C ALA A 125 -21.01 7.79 -13.89
N VAL A 126 -20.45 6.86 -13.10
CA VAL A 126 -19.69 7.20 -11.87
C VAL A 126 -18.36 7.86 -12.20
N THR A 127 -17.51 7.17 -12.97
CA THR A 127 -16.13 7.62 -13.25
C THR A 127 -16.01 8.47 -14.50
N GLY A 128 -16.98 8.41 -15.41
CA GLY A 128 -16.95 9.11 -16.70
C GLY A 128 -15.95 8.51 -17.70
N ASP A 129 -15.06 7.63 -17.23
CA ASP A 129 -14.21 6.78 -18.05
C ASP A 129 -14.61 5.31 -17.87
N GLY A 130 -14.18 4.45 -18.79
CA GLY A 130 -14.55 3.03 -18.77
C GLY A 130 -14.02 2.25 -17.56
N TYR A 131 -13.23 2.85 -16.68
CA TYR A 131 -12.44 2.16 -15.66
C TYR A 131 -13.26 1.17 -14.82
N LEU A 132 -14.36 1.61 -14.21
CA LEU A 132 -15.18 0.74 -13.37
C LEU A 132 -15.89 -0.34 -14.19
N ALA A 133 -16.43 0.03 -15.36
CA ALA A 133 -17.17 -0.90 -16.21
C ALA A 133 -16.26 -1.98 -16.81
N ASP A 134 -15.02 -1.63 -17.16
CA ASP A 134 -14.02 -2.54 -17.71
C ASP A 134 -13.57 -3.58 -16.68
N MET A 135 -13.74 -3.31 -15.38
CA MET A 135 -13.45 -4.29 -14.31
C MET A 135 -14.55 -5.35 -14.15
N ILE A 136 -15.76 -5.12 -14.66
CA ILE A 136 -16.88 -6.07 -14.52
C ILE A 136 -16.76 -7.16 -15.60
N ASN A 137 -15.88 -8.14 -15.35
CA ASN A 137 -15.61 -9.25 -16.26
C ASN A 137 -15.14 -10.52 -15.51
N LEU A 138 -14.87 -11.60 -16.27
CA LEU A 138 -14.42 -12.90 -15.74
C LEU A 138 -12.95 -12.93 -15.29
N ASP A 139 -12.11 -12.06 -15.83
CA ASP A 139 -10.65 -12.06 -15.65
C ASP A 139 -10.19 -11.16 -14.49
N ASN A 140 -11.02 -10.20 -14.07
CA ASN A 140 -10.71 -9.28 -13.00
C ASN A 140 -11.16 -9.83 -11.63
N PRO A 141 -10.24 -10.15 -10.72
CA PRO A 141 -10.61 -10.75 -9.43
C PRO A 141 -11.48 -9.83 -8.55
N ASN A 142 -11.31 -8.50 -8.66
CA ASN A 142 -12.05 -7.54 -7.84
C ASN A 142 -13.47 -7.31 -8.38
N GLY A 143 -13.63 -7.29 -9.71
CA GLY A 143 -14.94 -7.09 -10.34
C GLY A 143 -15.73 -8.37 -10.62
N TYR A 144 -15.10 -9.54 -10.48
CA TYR A 144 -15.72 -10.84 -10.75
C TYR A 144 -16.97 -11.10 -9.89
N GLY A 145 -16.96 -10.70 -8.61
CA GLY A 145 -18.11 -10.89 -7.72
C GLY A 145 -19.36 -10.17 -8.25
N VAL A 146 -19.22 -8.89 -8.57
CA VAL A 146 -20.27 -8.06 -9.17
C VAL A 146 -20.67 -8.58 -10.55
N TYR A 147 -19.70 -8.97 -11.40
CA TYR A 147 -19.98 -9.55 -12.72
C TYR A 147 -20.84 -10.82 -12.62
N LYS A 148 -20.47 -11.74 -11.72
CA LYS A 148 -21.18 -13.01 -11.52
C LYS A 148 -22.60 -12.76 -10.99
N ALA A 149 -22.76 -11.85 -10.04
CA ALA A 149 -24.07 -11.48 -9.50
C ALA A 149 -24.94 -10.81 -10.57
N ALA A 150 -24.40 -9.84 -11.32
CA ALA A 150 -25.12 -9.13 -12.37
C ALA A 150 -25.49 -10.00 -13.58
N SER A 151 -24.73 -11.09 -13.81
CA SER A 151 -25.01 -12.09 -14.84
C SER A 151 -26.05 -13.14 -14.42
N SER A 152 -26.40 -13.17 -13.13
CA SER A 152 -27.46 -14.04 -12.60
C SER A 152 -28.85 -13.57 -13.06
N PRO A 153 -29.84 -14.46 -13.23
CA PRO A 153 -31.24 -14.06 -13.47
C PRO A 153 -31.84 -13.15 -12.38
N VAL A 154 -31.24 -13.17 -11.18
CA VAL A 154 -31.65 -12.36 -10.02
C VAL A 154 -31.10 -10.93 -10.10
N GLY A 155 -29.98 -10.71 -10.83
CA GLY A 155 -29.25 -9.44 -10.85
C GLY A 155 -28.39 -9.22 -9.60
N VAL A 156 -27.79 -8.03 -9.52
CA VAL A 156 -26.99 -7.58 -8.37
C VAL A 156 -27.67 -6.39 -7.71
N GLU A 157 -27.60 -6.31 -6.38
CA GLU A 157 -28.18 -5.19 -5.65
C GLU A 157 -27.39 -3.89 -5.95
N ILE A 158 -28.09 -2.78 -6.15
CA ILE A 158 -27.45 -1.47 -6.39
C ILE A 158 -26.46 -1.09 -5.28
N GLY A 159 -26.71 -1.47 -4.02
CA GLY A 159 -25.81 -1.23 -2.90
C GLY A 159 -24.49 -1.98 -3.01
N GLU A 160 -24.50 -3.22 -3.52
CA GLU A 160 -23.28 -4.00 -3.77
C GLU A 160 -22.44 -3.34 -4.89
N VAL A 161 -23.09 -2.86 -5.95
CA VAL A 161 -22.44 -2.13 -7.04
C VAL A 161 -21.86 -0.80 -6.56
N ALA A 162 -22.60 -0.07 -5.72
CA ALA A 162 -22.15 1.19 -5.14
C ALA A 162 -20.96 0.98 -4.18
N SER A 163 -20.98 -0.09 -3.38
CA SER A 163 -19.88 -0.47 -2.50
C SER A 163 -18.61 -0.78 -3.29
N PHE A 164 -18.74 -1.62 -4.34
CA PHE A 164 -17.65 -1.91 -5.27
C PHE A 164 -17.09 -0.64 -5.92
N ALA A 165 -17.95 0.21 -6.47
CA ALA A 165 -17.55 1.47 -7.09
C ALA A 165 -16.79 2.38 -6.12
N THR A 166 -17.27 2.47 -4.88
CA THR A 166 -16.66 3.29 -3.82
C THR A 166 -15.23 2.82 -3.52
N VAL A 167 -15.06 1.52 -3.26
CA VAL A 167 -13.75 0.92 -2.96
C VAL A 167 -12.78 1.10 -4.13
N GLU A 168 -13.22 0.83 -5.35
CA GLU A 168 -12.36 0.90 -6.52
C GLU A 168 -11.97 2.33 -6.91
N VAL A 169 -12.86 3.31 -6.74
CA VAL A 169 -12.52 4.71 -6.99
C VAL A 169 -11.54 5.22 -5.93
N ARG A 170 -11.75 4.92 -4.65
CA ARG A 170 -10.79 5.24 -3.57
C ARG A 170 -9.42 4.63 -3.85
N MET A 171 -9.38 3.36 -4.27
CA MET A 171 -8.11 2.70 -4.59
C MET A 171 -7.43 3.34 -5.80
N ARG A 172 -8.18 3.73 -6.83
CA ARG A 172 -7.64 4.45 -7.98
C ARG A 172 -7.05 5.80 -7.58
N GLN A 173 -7.71 6.55 -6.71
CA GLN A 173 -7.20 7.80 -6.17
C GLN A 173 -5.90 7.59 -5.40
N LEU A 174 -5.84 6.56 -4.55
CA LEU A 174 -4.64 6.19 -3.81
C LEU A 174 -3.49 5.81 -4.75
N HIS A 175 -3.74 5.01 -5.78
CA HIS A 175 -2.74 4.66 -6.79
C HIS A 175 -2.23 5.91 -7.52
N ASN A 176 -3.13 6.81 -7.94
CA ASN A 176 -2.76 8.05 -8.62
C ASN A 176 -1.94 8.99 -7.71
N PHE A 177 -2.30 9.07 -6.43
CA PHE A 177 -1.54 9.82 -5.43
C PHE A 177 -0.11 9.29 -5.30
N VAL A 178 0.07 7.97 -5.21
CA VAL A 178 1.39 7.35 -5.12
C VAL A 178 2.19 7.57 -6.40
N ALA A 179 1.60 7.34 -7.57
CA ALA A 179 2.27 7.52 -8.85
C ALA A 179 2.70 8.98 -9.09
N THR A 180 1.93 9.95 -8.59
CA THR A 180 2.24 11.38 -8.73
C THR A 180 3.34 11.82 -7.77
N ASN A 181 3.25 11.45 -6.48
CA ASN A 181 4.21 11.88 -5.46
C ASN A 181 5.50 11.05 -5.47
N TYR A 182 5.43 9.80 -5.93
CA TYR A 182 6.53 8.84 -5.96
C TYR A 182 6.59 8.12 -7.32
N PRO A 183 7.05 8.78 -8.40
CA PRO A 183 7.01 8.22 -9.76
C PRO A 183 7.85 6.94 -9.94
N ASP A 184 8.93 6.81 -9.17
CA ASP A 184 9.79 5.62 -9.16
C ASP A 184 9.23 4.49 -8.28
N SER A 185 8.01 4.63 -7.76
CA SER A 185 7.38 3.60 -6.95
C SER A 185 6.85 2.44 -7.78
N THR A 186 6.77 1.27 -7.15
CA THR A 186 6.15 0.09 -7.76
C THR A 186 5.12 -0.49 -6.81
N MET A 187 3.91 -0.80 -7.32
CA MET A 187 2.92 -1.55 -6.56
C MET A 187 3.38 -3.01 -6.49
N ARG A 188 3.66 -3.49 -5.28
CA ARG A 188 4.12 -4.87 -5.04
C ARG A 188 2.95 -5.82 -4.86
N GLU A 189 1.91 -5.36 -4.18
CA GLU A 189 0.74 -6.15 -3.91
C GLU A 189 -0.49 -5.27 -3.73
N ARG A 190 -1.64 -5.81 -4.15
CA ARG A 190 -2.95 -5.31 -3.79
C ARG A 190 -3.81 -6.50 -3.36
N GLN A 191 -4.47 -6.38 -2.21
CA GLN A 191 -5.47 -7.33 -1.71
C GLN A 191 -6.64 -6.51 -1.15
N ASP A 192 -7.80 -6.61 -1.79
CA ASP A 192 -9.01 -5.86 -1.42
C ASP A 192 -8.74 -4.35 -1.23
N THR A 193 -8.89 -3.86 0.00
CA THR A 193 -8.67 -2.47 0.43
C THR A 193 -7.23 -2.16 0.82
N LYS A 194 -6.33 -3.13 0.76
CA LYS A 194 -4.93 -3.00 1.15
C LYS A 194 -4.01 -2.98 -0.05
N ALA A 195 -3.10 -2.02 -0.09
CA ALA A 195 -2.10 -1.91 -1.13
C ALA A 195 -0.69 -1.70 -0.52
N ARG A 196 0.29 -2.39 -1.10
CA ARG A 196 1.70 -2.29 -0.74
C ARG A 196 2.50 -1.74 -1.91
N TYR A 197 3.24 -0.68 -1.65
CA TYR A 197 4.12 -0.02 -2.60
C TYR A 197 5.55 -0.10 -2.11
N GLU A 198 6.47 -0.17 -3.06
CA GLU A 198 7.88 0.04 -2.83
C GLU A 198 8.27 1.37 -3.43
N VAL A 199 8.77 2.28 -2.58
CA VAL A 199 9.17 3.64 -2.92
C VAL A 199 10.68 3.75 -2.81
N SER A 200 11.33 4.33 -3.80
CA SER A 200 12.79 4.51 -3.76
C SER A 200 13.22 5.36 -2.56
N SER A 201 14.32 4.98 -1.90
CA SER A 201 14.98 5.80 -0.88
C SER A 201 15.82 6.93 -1.48
N ARG A 202 16.02 6.97 -2.81
CA ARG A 202 16.83 7.99 -3.47
C ARG A 202 16.13 9.34 -3.46
N GLY A 203 16.67 10.28 -2.66
CA GLY A 203 16.17 11.65 -2.60
C GLY A 203 14.86 11.81 -1.82
N VAL A 204 14.29 10.73 -1.29
CA VAL A 204 13.06 10.73 -0.50
C VAL A 204 13.41 10.40 0.95
N LYS A 205 12.96 11.23 1.89
CA LYS A 205 13.07 10.93 3.32
C LYS A 205 11.83 10.21 3.79
N ILE A 206 12.00 9.21 4.65
CA ILE A 206 10.86 8.51 5.28
C ILE A 206 9.88 9.47 5.96
N SER A 207 10.38 10.52 6.62
CA SER A 207 9.55 11.55 7.27
C SER A 207 8.66 12.29 6.29
N SER A 208 9.14 12.53 5.07
CA SER A 208 8.38 13.19 4.01
C SER A 208 7.26 12.28 3.49
N ILE A 209 7.48 10.96 3.46
CA ILE A 209 6.44 9.98 3.12
C ILE A 209 5.34 9.99 4.19
N PHE A 210 5.72 9.89 5.46
CA PHE A 210 4.78 9.98 6.59
C PHE A 210 3.95 11.27 6.52
N GLN A 211 4.61 12.41 6.40
CA GLN A 211 3.94 13.71 6.32
C GLN A 211 2.97 13.78 5.13
N SER A 212 3.42 13.35 3.94
CA SER A 212 2.60 13.39 2.72
C SER A 212 1.36 12.51 2.84
N ILE A 213 1.46 11.31 3.41
CA ILE A 213 0.30 10.43 3.62
C ILE A 213 -0.64 11.03 4.68
N GLU A 214 -0.10 11.55 5.78
CA GLU A 214 -0.91 12.13 6.86
C GLU A 214 -1.71 13.35 6.38
N GLU A 215 -1.09 14.25 5.60
CA GLU A 215 -1.74 15.43 5.04
C GLU A 215 -2.87 15.10 4.06
N ASN A 216 -2.85 13.91 3.43
CA ASN A 216 -3.83 13.50 2.42
C ASN A 216 -4.76 12.38 2.91
N LYS A 217 -4.62 11.92 4.17
CA LYS A 217 -5.27 10.73 4.70
C LYS A 217 -6.79 10.73 4.52
N ASP A 218 -7.44 11.84 4.83
CA ASP A 218 -8.89 11.96 4.73
C ASP A 218 -9.36 11.98 3.27
N SER A 219 -8.66 12.74 2.42
CA SER A 219 -8.98 12.85 1.00
C SER A 219 -8.81 11.53 0.22
N LEU A 220 -7.90 10.68 0.68
CA LEU A 220 -7.64 9.34 0.11
C LEU A 220 -8.45 8.24 0.80
N ALA A 221 -9.28 8.59 1.78
CA ALA A 221 -10.01 7.65 2.62
C ALA A 221 -9.10 6.56 3.22
N VAL A 222 -7.89 6.89 3.66
CA VAL A 222 -6.96 5.94 4.27
C VAL A 222 -7.36 5.69 5.72
N ALA A 223 -7.61 4.43 6.07
CA ALA A 223 -7.90 3.98 7.44
C ALA A 223 -6.60 3.82 8.23
N GLU A 224 -5.65 3.07 7.65
CA GLU A 224 -4.39 2.69 8.28
C GLU A 224 -3.26 2.79 7.27
N TYR A 225 -2.06 3.13 7.74
CA TYR A 225 -0.87 3.08 6.92
C TYR A 225 0.37 2.76 7.76
N GLY A 226 1.38 2.24 7.10
CA GLY A 226 2.70 1.96 7.67
C GLY A 226 3.77 2.23 6.65
N VAL A 227 4.90 2.78 7.11
CA VAL A 227 6.10 2.94 6.29
C VAL A 227 7.25 2.26 7.01
N SER A 228 7.92 1.32 6.34
CA SER A 228 9.09 0.64 6.85
C SER A 228 10.26 0.78 5.88
N GLN A 229 11.49 0.77 6.41
CA GLN A 229 12.71 0.69 5.61
C GLN A 229 13.18 -0.76 5.55
N THR A 230 13.89 -1.14 4.49
CA THR A 230 14.64 -2.41 4.47
C THR A 230 15.47 -2.58 5.74
N SER A 231 15.30 -3.71 6.44
CA SER A 231 16.06 -3.99 7.66
C SER A 231 17.49 -4.41 7.33
N LEU A 232 18.39 -4.30 8.31
CA LEU A 232 19.78 -4.76 8.13
C LEU A 232 19.82 -6.29 7.92
N GLU A 233 18.90 -7.01 8.54
CA GLU A 233 18.69 -8.44 8.32
C GLU A 233 18.29 -8.76 6.88
N GLN A 234 17.41 -7.97 6.26
CA GLN A 234 17.07 -8.14 4.85
C GLN A 234 18.28 -7.90 3.92
N VAL A 235 19.10 -6.87 4.22
CA VAL A 235 20.36 -6.62 3.48
C VAL A 235 21.33 -7.80 3.63
N PHE A 236 21.45 -8.35 4.84
CA PHE A 236 22.25 -9.54 5.10
C PHE A 236 21.75 -10.76 4.31
N ASN A 237 20.45 -11.05 4.37
CA ASN A 237 19.83 -12.18 3.68
C ASN A 237 20.01 -12.09 2.16
N MET A 238 19.95 -10.88 1.59
CA MET A 238 20.23 -10.66 0.17
C MET A 238 21.67 -11.09 -0.21
N HIS A 239 22.67 -10.67 0.57
CA HIS A 239 24.07 -11.04 0.31
C HIS A 239 24.37 -12.52 0.61
N ALA A 240 23.70 -13.11 1.60
CA ALA A 240 23.80 -14.53 1.90
C ALA A 240 23.27 -15.37 0.73
N ALA A 241 22.05 -15.06 0.24
CA ALA A 241 21.46 -15.74 -0.91
C ALA A 241 22.32 -15.60 -2.19
N GLU A 242 22.90 -14.42 -2.43
CA GLU A 242 23.82 -14.20 -3.55
C GLU A 242 25.07 -15.08 -3.44
N ALA A 243 25.67 -15.21 -2.25
CA ALA A 243 26.83 -16.05 -2.03
C ALA A 243 26.54 -17.55 -2.20
N GLU A 244 25.34 -18.02 -1.83
CA GLU A 244 24.93 -19.40 -2.07
C GLU A 244 24.74 -19.71 -3.56
N ARG A 245 24.15 -18.78 -4.32
CA ARG A 245 24.02 -18.91 -5.79
C ARG A 245 25.37 -19.06 -6.47
N LEU A 246 26.36 -18.27 -6.07
CA LEU A 246 27.73 -18.34 -6.61
C LEU A 246 28.43 -19.66 -6.27
N LYS A 247 28.20 -20.23 -5.09
CA LYS A 247 28.76 -21.54 -4.70
C LYS A 247 28.17 -22.68 -5.54
N ARG A 248 26.87 -22.67 -5.80
CA ARG A 248 26.20 -23.70 -6.61
C ARG A 248 26.70 -23.71 -8.06
N GLY A 249 26.88 -22.54 -8.67
CA GLY A 249 27.40 -22.44 -10.04
C GLY A 249 28.87 -22.85 -10.24
N THR A 250 29.63 -23.05 -9.16
CA THR A 250 31.04 -23.48 -9.25
C THR A 250 31.21 -25.00 -9.16
N ASN A 251 30.16 -25.74 -8.76
CA ASN A 251 30.22 -27.19 -8.53
C ASN A 251 29.71 -28.04 -9.71
N ASP A 252 29.30 -27.42 -10.82
CA ASP A 252 28.82 -28.10 -12.03
C ASP A 252 29.89 -28.16 -13.16
N GLY A 253 31.18 -28.13 -12.79
CA GLY A 253 32.33 -28.17 -13.72
C GLY A 253 33.22 -29.38 -13.54
#